data_AF-A0A8C4ZBN0-F1
#
_entry.id   AF-A0A8C4ZBN0-F1
#
_cell.length_a   1.000
_cell.length_b   1.000
_cell.length_c   1.000
_cell.angle_alpha   90.00
_cell.angle_beta   90.00
_cell.angle_gamma   90.00
#
_symmetry.space_group_name_H-M   'P 1'
#
loop_
_entity.id
_entity.type
_entity.pdbx_description
1 polymer ?
#
loop_
_entity_poly.entity_id
_entity_poly.type
_entity_poly.pdbx_seq_one_letter_code
_entity_poly.pdbx_strand_id
1 'polypeptide(L)'
;MLKKVKLSQDSVVEIAFIPGKGSFPSSSSLHNGAQRAAGSSSGSARYRPPHRSPESHPEETATVSSSSPDIFPPDINISASAASQSSTPGPKPKITLDPHIRLQFDKLDLALFFLGLEVTEDKRRQLRQSLTTDTQGTVSYGDFVEATREIFQDHLEEAGLAQGPFMFSYHEAASLMDTSAFHSPTYESECSYSSEDMEQFQMELKQLQSQMRQLKGMLKDTEDSKKSLEEELQKTAQKASLTVEENARLRDRLQAAADGPLPPPSSAEQDYEEVIGLLEAEIRDLKNQLTDKRPPPRPLDPAAPQEDVGDVNRRLRAVDWQLRRSESTRRQLETSHNKLLGFAQNVHRVLSAPSPGGGEHGASEPSPVTTSPDPALQLAMEAKRLLERVCVLNTGDTASCSEAESADAMNRSPPPV
;
A
#
# COMPACT_ATOMS: atom_id res chain seq x y z
N MET A 1 26.99 -52.11 -24.60
CA MET A 1 25.95 -51.12 -24.93
C MET A 1 26.15 -49.89 -24.05
N LEU A 2 26.63 -48.78 -24.62
CA LEU A 2 26.87 -47.52 -23.90
C LEU A 2 25.81 -46.51 -24.34
N LYS A 3 24.93 -46.09 -23.42
CA LYS A 3 23.97 -45.02 -23.68
C LYS A 3 24.67 -43.66 -23.49
N LYS A 4 24.91 -42.96 -24.59
CA LYS A 4 25.20 -41.52 -24.61
C LYS A 4 23.95 -40.75 -24.18
N VAL A 5 24.04 -39.97 -23.11
CA VAL A 5 23.03 -38.95 -22.77
C VAL A 5 23.61 -37.59 -23.18
N LYS A 6 22.91 -36.91 -24.10
CA LYS A 6 23.14 -35.51 -24.47
C LYS A 6 22.71 -34.63 -23.29
N LEU A 7 23.64 -33.86 -22.72
CA LEU A 7 23.32 -32.75 -21.83
C LEU A 7 22.93 -31.55 -22.71
N SER A 8 21.65 -31.18 -22.68
CA SER A 8 21.15 -29.95 -23.30
C SER A 8 21.60 -28.75 -22.47
N GLN A 9 22.05 -27.71 -23.17
CA GLN A 9 22.54 -26.45 -22.63
C GLN A 9 21.37 -25.49 -22.51
N ASP A 10 20.75 -25.41 -21.33
CA ASP A 10 19.84 -24.33 -20.93
C ASP A 10 20.05 -24.07 -19.43
N SER A 11 21.01 -23.21 -19.11
CA SER A 11 21.24 -22.75 -17.73
C SER A 11 20.44 -21.46 -17.50
N VAL A 12 19.15 -21.59 -17.21
CA VAL A 12 18.38 -20.50 -16.58
C VAL A 12 18.71 -20.53 -15.09
N VAL A 13 19.38 -19.48 -14.60
CA VAL A 13 19.67 -19.29 -13.17
C VAL A 13 18.62 -18.34 -12.62
N GLU A 14 17.71 -18.87 -11.82
CA GLU A 14 16.74 -18.09 -11.05
C GLU A 14 17.41 -17.64 -9.75
N ILE A 15 17.54 -16.33 -9.55
CA ILE A 15 18.14 -15.74 -8.35
C ILE A 15 17.01 -15.36 -7.40
N ALA A 16 16.84 -16.12 -6.32
CA ALA A 16 15.93 -15.75 -5.23
C ALA A 16 16.66 -14.85 -4.21
N PHE A 17 16.07 -13.70 -3.89
CA PHE A 17 16.52 -12.84 -2.80
C PHE A 17 15.96 -13.34 -1.47
N ILE A 18 16.84 -13.69 -0.54
CA ILE A 18 16.48 -14.02 0.85
C ILE A 18 16.60 -12.72 1.66
N PRO A 19 15.50 -12.16 2.20
CA PRO A 19 15.59 -11.00 3.07
C PRO A 19 16.33 -11.37 4.36
N GLY A 20 17.51 -10.80 4.56
CA GLY A 20 18.30 -10.98 5.77
C GLY A 20 17.59 -10.41 6.99
N LYS A 21 17.61 -11.16 8.09
CA LYS A 21 17.23 -10.72 9.44
C LYS A 21 18.24 -9.65 9.89
N GLY A 22 17.92 -8.37 9.66
CA GLY A 22 18.64 -7.22 10.20
C GLY A 22 17.74 -6.44 11.13
N SER A 23 18.12 -6.36 12.41
CA SER A 23 17.54 -5.43 13.38
C SER A 23 18.06 -4.02 13.08
N PHE A 24 17.17 -3.09 12.76
CA PHE A 24 17.45 -1.65 12.79
C PHE A 24 16.25 -0.88 13.35
N PRO A 25 16.50 0.23 14.08
CA PRO A 25 15.47 0.99 14.75
C PRO A 25 14.74 1.90 13.75
N SER A 26 13.42 1.82 13.73
CA SER A 26 12.60 2.79 13.00
C SER A 26 12.37 4.03 13.87
N SER A 27 12.84 5.17 13.41
CA SER A 27 12.32 6.48 13.81
C SER A 27 12.44 7.44 12.63
N SER A 28 11.38 7.52 11.83
CA SER A 28 11.06 8.73 11.07
C SER A 28 9.92 9.43 11.81
N SER A 29 10.29 10.42 12.62
CA SER A 29 9.37 11.33 13.28
C SER A 29 8.74 12.26 12.25
N LEU A 30 7.41 12.23 12.16
CA LEU A 30 6.64 13.34 11.60
C LEU A 30 6.70 14.52 12.57
N HIS A 31 7.05 15.68 12.04
CA HIS A 31 6.95 16.98 12.70
C HIS A 31 5.47 17.32 12.88
N ASN A 32 4.99 17.42 14.12
CA ASN A 32 4.06 18.45 14.56
C ASN A 32 3.79 18.44 16.07
N GLY A 33 3.73 19.64 16.65
CA GLY A 33 2.86 19.97 17.78
C GLY A 33 3.33 19.58 19.17
N ALA A 34 3.87 20.56 19.90
CA ALA A 34 4.09 20.50 21.34
C ALA A 34 2.79 20.31 22.14
N GLN A 35 2.82 19.51 23.21
CA GLN A 35 2.50 19.97 24.58
C GLN A 35 2.86 18.91 25.64
N ARG A 36 3.28 19.42 26.80
CA ARG A 36 3.76 18.71 27.99
C ARG A 36 2.59 18.13 28.79
N ALA A 37 2.78 16.99 29.44
CA ALA A 37 2.29 16.75 30.80
C ALA A 37 3.02 15.55 31.43
N ALA A 38 3.44 15.72 32.68
CA ALA A 38 4.16 14.76 33.50
C ALA A 38 3.21 13.75 34.15
N GLY A 39 3.73 12.56 34.50
CA GLY A 39 3.05 11.63 35.41
C GLY A 39 3.63 10.23 35.40
N SER A 40 4.60 9.98 36.28
CA SER A 40 5.09 8.64 36.63
C SER A 40 4.16 8.00 37.67
N SER A 41 3.73 6.76 37.46
CA SER A 41 3.56 5.78 38.55
C SER A 41 3.23 4.38 38.05
N SER A 42 4.04 3.43 38.50
CA SER A 42 3.90 1.97 38.40
C SER A 42 2.59 1.43 38.97
N GLY A 43 2.06 0.33 38.41
CA GLY A 43 0.90 -0.38 38.98
C GLY A 43 0.48 -1.66 38.25
N SER A 44 1.11 -2.77 38.64
CA SER A 44 0.63 -4.15 38.73
C SER A 44 -0.60 -4.63 37.93
N ALA A 45 -0.33 -5.62 37.08
CA ALA A 45 -1.13 -6.79 36.72
C ALA A 45 -2.45 -7.06 37.46
N ARG A 46 -3.50 -7.40 36.70
CA ARG A 46 -4.31 -8.62 36.89
C ARG A 46 -5.09 -8.98 35.62
N TYR A 47 -4.96 -10.24 35.21
CA TYR A 47 -5.66 -10.87 34.11
C TYR A 47 -6.93 -11.61 34.58
N ARG A 48 -7.82 -11.82 33.60
CA ARG A 48 -8.84 -12.90 33.41
C ARG A 48 -10.26 -12.69 33.99
N PRO A 49 -11.28 -13.40 33.46
CA PRO A 49 -11.64 -13.67 32.05
C PRO A 49 -13.19 -13.65 31.82
N PRO A 50 -13.70 -13.82 30.58
CA PRO A 50 -15.14 -13.76 30.28
C PRO A 50 -15.85 -15.13 30.44
N HIS A 51 -17.08 -15.13 30.96
CA HIS A 51 -17.96 -16.30 31.01
C HIS A 51 -19.35 -16.00 30.43
N ARG A 52 -19.65 -16.70 29.33
CA ARG A 52 -20.87 -17.48 29.02
C ARG A 52 -22.26 -16.79 28.95
N SER A 53 -22.80 -16.84 27.72
CA SER A 53 -24.17 -16.65 27.19
C SER A 53 -25.29 -17.45 27.90
N PRO A 54 -26.53 -17.55 27.34
CA PRO A 54 -27.51 -16.58 26.82
C PRO A 54 -28.90 -16.74 27.51
N GLU A 55 -29.93 -16.03 27.00
CA GLU A 55 -31.35 -16.47 26.87
C GLU A 55 -32.44 -15.60 27.53
N SER A 56 -33.52 -15.48 26.73
CA SER A 56 -34.95 -15.20 26.99
C SER A 56 -35.47 -13.80 27.39
N HIS A 57 -36.18 -13.24 26.40
CA HIS A 57 -37.34 -12.35 26.45
C HIS A 57 -38.41 -12.84 27.47
N PRO A 58 -39.23 -11.96 28.09
CA PRO A 58 -40.40 -11.42 27.40
C PRO A 58 -40.73 -9.93 27.67
N GLU A 59 -41.00 -9.20 26.58
CA GLU A 59 -42.19 -8.37 26.31
C GLU A 59 -43.02 -7.83 27.50
N GLU A 60 -42.99 -6.51 27.73
CA GLU A 60 -44.20 -5.69 27.93
C GLU A 60 -43.93 -4.21 27.59
N THR A 61 -44.96 -3.59 27.07
CA THR A 61 -45.13 -2.35 26.30
C THR A 61 -44.81 -1.03 27.03
N ALA A 62 -44.17 -0.09 26.33
CA ALA A 62 -44.52 1.34 26.38
C ALA A 62 -44.03 2.08 25.12
N THR A 63 -45.01 2.54 24.34
CA THR A 63 -44.96 3.39 23.16
C THR A 63 -44.23 4.72 23.36
N VAL A 64 -43.24 5.06 22.52
CA VAL A 64 -43.06 6.44 22.00
C VAL A 64 -42.48 6.37 20.58
N SER A 65 -43.27 6.82 19.61
CA SER A 65 -42.88 7.06 18.22
C SER A 65 -41.98 8.28 18.07
N SER A 66 -40.98 8.20 17.19
CA SER A 66 -40.55 9.35 16.38
C SER A 66 -40.17 8.87 14.98
N SER A 67 -41.07 9.13 14.03
CA SER A 67 -40.89 8.89 12.60
C SER A 67 -40.08 10.04 11.99
N SER A 68 -39.09 9.68 11.15
CA SER A 68 -38.42 10.60 10.23
C SER A 68 -39.41 11.24 9.25
N PRO A 69 -39.19 12.50 8.81
CA PRO A 69 -39.96 13.10 7.73
C PRO A 69 -39.44 12.62 6.38
N ASP A 70 -40.23 11.77 5.74
CA ASP A 70 -40.09 11.42 4.32
C ASP A 70 -40.77 12.53 3.49
N ILE A 71 -40.04 13.08 2.53
CA ILE A 71 -40.48 14.19 1.69
C ILE A 71 -41.40 13.62 0.61
N PHE A 72 -42.71 13.71 0.80
CA PHE A 72 -43.70 13.48 -0.25
C PHE A 72 -44.02 14.80 -0.96
N PRO A 73 -44.04 14.83 -2.32
CA PRO A 73 -44.52 15.99 -3.05
C PRO A 73 -46.05 16.11 -2.92
N PRO A 74 -46.65 17.32 -3.02
CA PRO A 74 -48.07 17.50 -2.83
C PRO A 74 -48.88 16.91 -4.00
N ASP A 75 -49.83 16.03 -3.67
CA ASP A 75 -50.82 15.46 -4.59
C ASP A 75 -51.75 16.55 -5.14
N ILE A 76 -51.62 16.86 -6.42
CA ILE A 76 -52.58 17.69 -7.15
C ILE A 76 -53.80 16.81 -7.47
N ASN A 77 -54.85 16.91 -6.66
CA ASN A 77 -56.12 16.24 -6.88
C ASN A 77 -56.84 16.85 -8.10
N ILE A 78 -56.57 16.34 -9.30
CA ILE A 78 -57.41 16.58 -10.48
C ILE A 78 -58.45 15.47 -10.52
N SER A 79 -59.62 15.73 -9.93
CA SER A 79 -60.81 14.91 -10.15
C SER A 79 -61.26 15.04 -11.61
N ALA A 80 -60.84 14.11 -12.44
CA ALA A 80 -61.36 13.91 -13.78
C ALA A 80 -62.77 13.31 -13.70
N SER A 81 -63.79 14.13 -13.92
CA SER A 81 -65.15 13.67 -14.22
C SER A 81 -65.47 14.01 -15.67
N ALA A 82 -65.57 12.97 -16.50
CA ALA A 82 -66.08 13.08 -17.86
C ALA A 82 -67.61 13.17 -17.83
N ALA A 83 -68.16 14.26 -18.37
CA ALA A 83 -69.53 14.30 -18.86
C ALA A 83 -69.61 15.33 -20.00
N SER A 84 -70.05 14.87 -21.16
CA SER A 84 -70.24 15.67 -22.37
C SER A 84 -71.43 16.63 -22.23
N GLN A 85 -71.33 17.76 -22.96
CA GLN A 85 -72.39 18.66 -23.42
C GLN A 85 -72.92 19.73 -22.44
N SER A 86 -72.42 20.95 -22.56
CA SER A 86 -73.22 22.12 -22.98
C SER A 86 -72.35 23.38 -23.00
N SER A 87 -72.40 24.10 -24.11
CA SER A 87 -71.78 25.41 -24.29
C SER A 87 -72.55 26.46 -23.49
N THR A 88 -72.09 26.73 -22.27
CA THR A 88 -72.31 27.98 -21.54
C THR A 88 -70.98 28.35 -20.86
N PRO A 89 -70.48 29.59 -20.96
CA PRO A 89 -69.24 29.98 -20.30
C PRO A 89 -69.54 30.11 -18.81
N GLY A 90 -69.27 29.05 -18.04
CA GLY A 90 -69.26 29.14 -16.58
C GLY A 90 -68.24 30.20 -16.12
N PRO A 91 -68.44 30.84 -14.96
CA PRO A 91 -67.50 31.83 -14.45
C PRO A 91 -66.14 31.18 -14.26
N LYS A 92 -65.14 31.61 -15.04
CA LYS A 92 -63.75 31.16 -14.90
C LYS A 92 -63.31 31.39 -13.45
N PRO A 93 -62.58 30.44 -12.81
CA PRO A 93 -62.09 30.64 -11.45
C PRO A 93 -61.21 31.89 -11.43
N LYS A 94 -61.60 32.87 -10.60
CA LYS A 94 -60.85 34.10 -10.39
C LYS A 94 -60.04 34.00 -9.10
N ILE A 95 -58.84 34.54 -9.14
CA ILE A 95 -57.88 34.60 -8.03
C ILE A 95 -57.56 36.05 -7.69
N THR A 96 -57.20 36.29 -6.44
CA THR A 96 -56.62 37.55 -5.99
C THR A 96 -55.10 37.44 -6.05
N LEU A 97 -54.43 38.51 -6.44
CA LEU A 97 -52.97 38.58 -6.40
C LEU A 97 -52.50 38.99 -5.01
N ASP A 98 -51.35 38.47 -4.58
CA ASP A 98 -50.68 38.94 -3.36
C ASP A 98 -50.19 40.39 -3.55
N PRO A 99 -50.32 41.29 -2.55
CA PRO A 99 -49.89 42.69 -2.64
C PRO A 99 -48.44 42.89 -3.11
N HIS A 100 -47.54 41.94 -2.83
CA HIS A 100 -46.12 42.06 -3.14
C HIS A 100 -45.76 41.56 -4.55
N ILE A 101 -46.71 40.92 -5.26
CA ILE A 101 -46.50 40.49 -6.65
C ILE A 101 -46.11 41.69 -7.51
N ARG A 102 -45.09 41.49 -8.33
CA ARG A 102 -44.59 42.47 -9.30
C ARG A 102 -45.40 42.39 -10.59
N LEU A 103 -45.95 43.53 -11.02
CA LEU A 103 -46.56 43.70 -12.32
C LEU A 103 -45.60 44.44 -13.25
N GLN A 104 -45.62 44.12 -14.55
CA GLN A 104 -44.87 44.90 -15.55
C GLN A 104 -45.55 46.24 -15.80
N PHE A 105 -44.79 47.34 -15.73
CA PHE A 105 -45.34 48.69 -15.85
C PHE A 105 -46.07 48.94 -17.17
N ASP A 106 -45.57 48.36 -18.28
CA ASP A 106 -46.21 48.48 -19.59
C ASP A 106 -47.56 47.76 -19.69
N LYS A 107 -47.86 46.86 -18.75
CA LYS A 107 -49.09 46.07 -18.71
C LYS A 107 -50.14 46.62 -17.75
N LEU A 108 -49.90 47.78 -17.13
CA LEU A 108 -50.88 48.40 -16.22
C LEU A 108 -52.18 48.78 -16.92
N ASP A 109 -52.08 49.23 -18.17
CA ASP A 109 -53.26 49.54 -18.98
C ASP A 109 -54.10 48.29 -19.28
N LEU A 110 -53.42 47.15 -19.46
CA LEU A 110 -54.05 45.85 -19.63
C LEU A 110 -54.71 45.37 -18.32
N ALA A 111 -54.09 45.67 -17.17
CA ALA A 111 -54.70 45.39 -15.86
C ALA A 111 -56.01 46.17 -15.68
N LEU A 112 -56.02 47.47 -15.98
CA LEU A 112 -57.25 48.29 -15.94
C LEU A 112 -58.33 47.75 -16.87
N PHE A 113 -57.94 47.29 -18.07
CA PHE A 113 -58.84 46.66 -19.02
C PHE A 113 -59.47 45.37 -18.47
N PHE A 114 -58.68 44.49 -17.83
CA PHE A 114 -59.21 43.27 -17.19
C PHE A 114 -60.14 43.55 -16.01
N LEU A 115 -60.02 44.71 -15.36
CA LEU A 115 -60.95 45.18 -14.34
C LEU A 115 -62.25 45.77 -14.92
N GLY A 116 -62.33 45.93 -16.24
CA GLY A 116 -63.47 46.54 -16.91
C GLY A 116 -63.61 48.04 -16.65
N LEU A 117 -62.52 48.72 -16.29
CA LEU A 117 -62.52 50.15 -16.03
C LEU A 117 -62.31 50.94 -17.33
N GLU A 118 -63.28 51.76 -17.71
CA GLU A 118 -63.12 52.72 -18.79
C GLU A 118 -62.37 53.96 -18.28
N VAL A 119 -61.08 54.02 -18.61
CA VAL A 119 -60.17 55.07 -18.12
C VAL A 119 -59.90 56.10 -19.21
N THR A 120 -60.20 57.37 -18.95
CA THR A 120 -59.76 58.50 -19.77
C THR A 120 -58.24 58.65 -19.74
N GLU A 121 -57.67 59.11 -20.85
CA GLU A 121 -56.22 59.28 -21.01
C GLU A 121 -55.56 60.15 -19.92
N ASP A 122 -56.24 61.17 -19.40
CA ASP A 122 -55.74 61.98 -18.29
C ASP A 122 -55.58 61.18 -16.98
N LYS A 123 -56.59 60.38 -16.62
CA LYS A 123 -56.54 59.51 -15.43
C LYS A 123 -55.50 58.38 -15.60
N ARG A 124 -55.29 57.88 -16.82
CA ARG A 124 -54.21 56.91 -17.13
C ARG A 124 -52.82 57.51 -16.86
N ARG A 125 -52.58 58.74 -17.32
CA ARG A 125 -51.34 59.46 -17.01
C ARG A 125 -51.17 59.71 -15.53
N GLN A 126 -52.24 60.12 -14.85
CA GLN A 126 -52.22 60.34 -13.40
C GLN A 126 -51.85 59.05 -12.64
N LEU A 127 -52.42 57.90 -13.01
CA LEU A 127 -52.08 56.60 -12.40
C LEU A 127 -50.62 56.22 -12.64
N ARG A 128 -50.11 56.42 -13.85
CA ARG A 128 -48.70 56.13 -14.17
C ARG A 128 -47.74 57.06 -13.42
N GLN A 129 -48.16 58.28 -13.09
CA GLN A 129 -47.36 59.24 -12.33
C GLN A 129 -47.41 58.99 -10.81
N SER A 130 -48.50 58.44 -10.28
CA SER A 130 -48.63 58.11 -8.86
C SER A 130 -47.86 56.83 -8.48
N LEU A 131 -47.51 56.00 -9.45
CA LEU A 131 -46.80 54.74 -9.23
C LEU A 131 -45.29 54.89 -9.37
N THR A 132 -44.55 54.39 -8.39
CA THR A 132 -43.08 54.31 -8.45
C THR A 132 -42.65 53.02 -9.14
N THR A 133 -41.91 53.12 -10.24
CA THR A 133 -41.30 51.97 -10.92
C THR A 133 -39.96 51.61 -10.30
N ASP A 134 -39.71 50.31 -10.16
CA ASP A 134 -38.39 49.78 -9.79
C ASP A 134 -37.41 49.89 -10.98
N THR A 135 -36.12 49.70 -10.71
CA THR A 135 -35.02 49.53 -11.65
C THR A 135 -35.30 48.53 -12.78
N GLN A 136 -36.17 47.55 -12.56
CA GLN A 136 -36.62 46.56 -13.56
C GLN A 136 -37.87 47.00 -14.35
N GLY A 137 -38.39 48.20 -14.13
CA GLY A 137 -39.62 48.67 -14.79
C GLY A 137 -40.89 47.94 -14.33
N THR A 138 -40.92 47.47 -13.09
CA THR A 138 -42.07 46.79 -12.47
C THR A 138 -42.64 47.59 -11.30
N VAL A 139 -43.89 47.30 -10.92
CA VAL A 139 -44.60 47.95 -9.81
C VAL A 139 -45.30 46.92 -8.93
N SER A 140 -45.52 47.25 -7.65
CA SER A 140 -46.29 46.43 -6.71
C SER A 140 -47.72 46.29 -7.16
N TYR A 141 -48.29 45.09 -7.06
CA TYR A 141 -49.73 44.93 -7.16
C TYR A 141 -50.47 45.74 -6.08
N GLY A 142 -49.93 45.78 -4.85
CA GLY A 142 -50.48 46.59 -3.75
C GLY A 142 -50.60 48.08 -4.11
N ASP A 143 -49.49 48.71 -4.50
CA ASP A 143 -49.46 50.13 -4.90
C ASP A 143 -50.36 50.40 -6.11
N PHE A 144 -50.41 49.48 -7.09
CA PHE A 144 -51.33 49.57 -8.21
C PHE A 144 -52.79 49.59 -7.74
N VAL A 145 -53.17 48.71 -6.82
CA VAL A 145 -54.53 48.68 -6.25
C VAL A 145 -54.84 49.96 -5.49
N GLU A 146 -53.91 50.45 -4.68
CA GLU A 146 -54.08 51.68 -3.88
C GLU A 146 -54.25 52.91 -4.77
N ALA A 147 -53.34 53.13 -5.71
CA ALA A 147 -53.41 54.25 -6.65
C ALA A 147 -54.66 54.17 -7.54
N THR A 148 -55.08 52.95 -7.93
CA THR A 148 -56.32 52.76 -8.69
C THR A 148 -57.54 53.14 -7.85
N ARG A 149 -57.57 52.82 -6.54
CA ARG A 149 -58.65 53.24 -5.63
C ARG A 149 -58.73 54.74 -5.46
N GLU A 150 -57.59 55.41 -5.35
CA GLU A 150 -57.52 56.86 -5.17
C GLU A 150 -58.01 57.62 -6.42
N ILE A 151 -57.62 57.18 -7.61
CA ILE A 151 -57.88 57.91 -8.87
C ILE A 151 -59.24 57.52 -9.50
N PHE A 152 -59.70 56.30 -9.28
CA PHE A 152 -60.90 55.74 -9.92
C PHE A 152 -62.04 55.41 -8.94
N GLN A 153 -62.07 56.05 -7.77
CA GLN A 153 -63.07 55.78 -6.73
C GLN A 153 -64.51 55.69 -7.27
N ASP A 154 -64.95 56.69 -8.03
CA ASP A 154 -66.31 56.73 -8.60
C ASP A 154 -66.61 55.55 -9.54
N HIS A 155 -65.65 55.18 -10.40
CA HIS A 155 -65.81 54.08 -11.36
C HIS A 155 -65.72 52.71 -10.68
N LEU A 156 -64.98 52.61 -9.58
CA LEU A 156 -64.88 51.39 -8.80
C LEU A 156 -66.15 51.12 -8.00
N GLU A 157 -66.83 52.17 -7.52
CA GLU A 157 -68.15 52.04 -6.88
C GLU A 157 -69.20 51.54 -7.88
N GLU A 158 -69.20 52.08 -9.10
CA GLU A 158 -70.08 51.62 -10.19
C GLU A 158 -69.80 50.17 -10.62
N ALA A 159 -68.52 49.78 -10.67
CA ALA A 159 -68.11 48.43 -11.03
C ALA A 159 -68.23 47.40 -9.88
N GLY A 160 -68.64 47.82 -8.67
CA GLY A 160 -68.72 46.95 -7.49
C GLY A 160 -67.36 46.49 -6.95
N LEU A 161 -66.27 47.19 -7.30
CA LEU A 161 -64.88 46.89 -6.93
C LEU A 161 -64.36 47.80 -5.79
N ALA A 162 -65.19 48.72 -5.29
CA ALA A 162 -64.80 49.73 -4.30
C ALA A 162 -64.34 49.18 -2.93
N GLN A 163 -64.78 47.98 -2.52
CA GLN A 163 -64.49 47.44 -1.16
C GLN A 163 -63.94 46.00 -1.12
N GLY A 164 -63.51 45.43 -2.25
CA GLY A 164 -62.96 44.06 -2.32
C GLY A 164 -61.68 43.95 -3.15
N PRO A 165 -60.84 42.91 -2.94
CA PRO A 165 -59.62 42.71 -3.72
C PRO A 165 -59.95 42.52 -5.20
N PHE A 166 -59.10 43.00 -6.09
CA PHE A 166 -59.32 42.78 -7.51
C PHE A 166 -59.08 41.30 -7.85
N MET A 167 -60.00 40.75 -8.64
CA MET A 167 -59.99 39.34 -8.99
C MET A 167 -59.74 39.16 -10.49
N PHE A 168 -58.73 38.36 -10.82
CA PHE A 168 -58.31 38.05 -12.19
C PHE A 168 -58.46 36.55 -12.45
N SER A 169 -58.76 36.15 -13.67
CA SER A 169 -58.56 34.75 -14.07
C SER A 169 -57.08 34.39 -14.06
N TYR A 170 -56.76 33.09 -13.97
CA TYR A 170 -55.37 32.62 -13.99
C TYR A 170 -54.56 33.14 -15.18
N HIS A 171 -55.15 33.22 -16.37
CA HIS A 171 -54.49 33.75 -17.56
C HIS A 171 -54.23 35.25 -17.46
N GLU A 172 -55.20 36.02 -16.97
CA GLU A 172 -55.06 37.47 -16.80
C GLU A 172 -53.97 37.78 -15.77
N ALA A 173 -54.00 37.11 -14.62
CA ALA A 173 -52.95 37.18 -13.60
C ALA A 173 -51.56 36.87 -14.18
N ALA A 174 -51.40 35.73 -14.85
CA ALA A 174 -50.12 35.32 -15.44
C ALA A 174 -49.62 36.31 -16.51
N SER A 175 -50.54 36.95 -17.25
CA SER A 175 -50.17 37.94 -18.27
C SER A 175 -49.60 39.22 -17.65
N LEU A 176 -50.07 39.64 -16.48
CA LEU A 176 -49.68 40.88 -15.83
C LEU A 176 -48.38 40.77 -15.02
N MET A 177 -48.10 39.59 -14.45
CA MET A 177 -46.96 39.34 -13.58
C MET A 177 -45.62 39.40 -14.33
N ASP A 178 -44.58 39.85 -13.64
CA ASP A 178 -43.22 39.76 -14.16
C ASP A 178 -42.65 38.34 -14.00
N THR A 179 -42.44 37.65 -15.13
CA THR A 179 -41.83 36.31 -15.17
C THR A 179 -40.36 36.34 -15.57
N SER A 180 -39.75 37.53 -15.69
CA SER A 180 -38.35 37.70 -16.09
C SER A 180 -37.39 36.90 -15.21
N ALA A 181 -37.65 36.80 -13.91
CA ALA A 181 -36.85 36.03 -12.96
C ALA A 181 -36.93 34.49 -13.14
N PHE A 182 -37.96 34.01 -13.84
CA PHE A 182 -38.16 32.60 -14.17
C PHE A 182 -37.85 32.28 -15.63
N HIS A 183 -37.54 33.29 -16.42
CA HIS A 183 -36.67 33.09 -17.56
C HIS A 183 -35.26 32.86 -17.00
N SER A 184 -34.96 31.59 -16.71
CA SER A 184 -33.64 31.09 -17.05
C SER A 184 -33.30 31.60 -18.45
N PRO A 185 -32.03 31.83 -18.81
CA PRO A 185 -31.66 31.86 -20.21
C PRO A 185 -32.12 30.52 -20.78
N THR A 186 -33.35 30.47 -21.28
CA THR A 186 -33.86 29.41 -22.12
C THR A 186 -32.93 29.50 -23.30
N TYR A 187 -31.87 28.69 -23.30
CA TYR A 187 -31.33 27.96 -24.43
C TYR A 187 -31.54 28.63 -25.81
N GLU A 188 -31.32 29.93 -25.89
CA GLU A 188 -31.46 30.81 -27.06
C GLU A 188 -30.46 31.97 -26.92
N SER A 189 -29.49 31.84 -26.01
CA SER A 189 -28.20 32.50 -26.15
C SER A 189 -27.31 31.43 -26.77
N GLU A 190 -26.83 31.68 -27.98
CA GLU A 190 -25.90 30.81 -28.68
C GLU A 190 -24.63 30.57 -27.84
N CYS A 191 -24.68 29.60 -26.94
CA CYS A 191 -23.52 28.82 -26.60
C CYS A 191 -23.27 27.93 -27.81
N SER A 192 -22.66 28.49 -28.86
CA SER A 192 -22.04 27.70 -29.91
C SER A 192 -20.91 26.91 -29.24
N TYR A 193 -21.23 25.80 -28.59
CA TYR A 193 -20.23 24.79 -28.25
C TYR A 193 -19.56 24.46 -29.57
N SER A 194 -18.29 24.82 -29.70
CA SER A 194 -17.58 24.48 -30.91
C SER A 194 -17.57 22.96 -31.03
N SER A 195 -17.61 22.44 -32.24
CA SER A 195 -17.51 20.98 -32.45
C SER A 195 -16.25 20.40 -31.77
N GLU A 196 -15.21 21.23 -31.64
CA GLU A 196 -13.95 20.93 -30.95
C GLU A 196 -14.15 20.75 -29.44
N ASP A 197 -14.89 21.64 -28.77
CA ASP A 197 -15.17 21.51 -27.32
C ASP A 197 -15.96 20.22 -27.00
N MET A 198 -16.89 19.85 -27.88
CA MET A 198 -17.68 18.63 -27.71
C MET A 198 -16.82 17.37 -27.94
N GLU A 199 -15.91 17.40 -28.92
CA GLU A 199 -14.95 16.32 -29.16
C GLU A 199 -13.97 16.18 -27.98
N GLN A 200 -13.48 17.30 -27.46
CA GLN A 200 -12.58 17.33 -26.31
C GLN A 200 -13.25 16.77 -25.05
N PHE A 201 -14.48 17.17 -24.76
CA PHE A 201 -15.25 16.58 -23.66
C PHE A 201 -15.45 15.06 -23.84
N GLN A 202 -15.69 14.60 -25.07
CA GLN A 202 -15.82 13.17 -25.34
C GLN A 202 -14.49 12.42 -25.13
N MET A 203 -13.36 13.03 -25.49
CA MET A 203 -12.03 12.47 -25.21
C MET A 203 -11.76 12.39 -23.70
N GLU A 204 -12.05 13.45 -22.96
CA GLU A 204 -11.90 13.49 -21.50
C GLU A 204 -12.78 12.43 -20.82
N LEU A 205 -14.03 12.27 -21.25
CA LEU A 205 -14.89 11.20 -20.76
C LEU A 205 -14.30 9.80 -21.02
N LYS A 206 -13.77 9.56 -22.23
CA LYS A 206 -13.11 8.27 -22.56
C LYS A 206 -11.84 8.07 -21.73
N GLN A 207 -11.06 9.13 -21.52
CA GLN A 207 -9.85 9.11 -20.71
C GLN A 207 -10.18 8.80 -19.25
N LEU A 208 -11.15 9.50 -18.67
CA LEU A 208 -11.62 9.29 -17.30
C LEU A 208 -12.18 7.88 -17.12
N GLN A 209 -12.95 7.38 -18.09
CA GLN A 209 -13.45 6.01 -18.08
C GLN A 209 -12.29 4.99 -18.12
N SER A 210 -11.22 5.28 -18.87
CA SER A 210 -10.02 4.44 -18.92
C SER A 210 -9.27 4.45 -17.59
N GLN A 211 -9.06 5.63 -17.00
CA GLN A 211 -8.43 5.78 -15.68
C GLN A 211 -9.24 5.08 -14.60
N MET A 212 -10.57 5.18 -14.62
CA MET A 212 -11.44 4.45 -13.70
C MET A 212 -11.25 2.93 -13.83
N ARG A 213 -11.17 2.39 -15.05
CA ARG A 213 -10.89 0.97 -15.26
C ARG A 213 -9.51 0.56 -14.74
N GLN A 214 -8.49 1.38 -14.98
CA GLN A 214 -7.13 1.13 -14.50
C GLN A 214 -7.07 1.13 -12.97
N LEU A 215 -7.65 2.16 -12.32
CA LEU A 215 -7.70 2.26 -10.87
C LEU A 215 -8.47 1.09 -10.25
N LYS A 216 -9.57 0.65 -10.88
CA LYS A 216 -10.31 -0.54 -10.46
C LYS A 216 -9.46 -1.82 -10.56
N GLY A 217 -8.63 -1.94 -11.59
CA GLY A 217 -7.66 -3.02 -11.73
C GLY A 217 -6.63 -3.00 -10.62
N MET A 218 -5.96 -1.86 -10.41
CA MET A 218 -4.97 -1.70 -9.34
C MET A 218 -5.56 -1.98 -7.95
N LEU A 219 -6.78 -1.53 -7.68
CA LEU A 219 -7.45 -1.78 -6.41
C LEU A 219 -7.63 -3.28 -6.17
N LYS A 220 -8.06 -4.02 -7.20
CA LYS A 220 -8.19 -5.48 -7.13
C LYS A 220 -6.85 -6.16 -6.87
N ASP A 221 -5.81 -5.76 -7.61
CA ASP A 221 -4.46 -6.33 -7.43
C ASP A 221 -3.92 -6.06 -6.01
N THR A 222 -4.18 -4.86 -5.46
CA THR A 222 -3.81 -4.53 -4.08
C THR A 222 -4.59 -5.33 -3.04
N GLU A 223 -5.87 -5.62 -3.30
CA GLU A 223 -6.70 -6.45 -2.43
C GLU A 223 -6.23 -7.91 -2.42
N ASP A 224 -5.96 -8.47 -3.61
CA ASP A 224 -5.41 -9.82 -3.78
C ASP A 224 -4.01 -9.94 -3.12
N SER A 225 -3.15 -8.93 -3.32
CA SER A 225 -1.82 -8.87 -2.69
C SER A 225 -1.90 -8.78 -1.16
N LYS A 226 -2.78 -7.93 -0.62
CA LYS A 226 -3.03 -7.81 0.82
C LYS A 226 -3.46 -9.16 1.40
N LYS A 227 -4.40 -9.84 0.75
CA LYS A 227 -4.90 -11.14 1.18
C LYS A 227 -3.77 -12.18 1.22
N SER A 228 -2.93 -12.25 0.20
CA SER A 228 -1.77 -13.15 0.17
C SER A 228 -0.77 -12.85 1.29
N LEU A 229 -0.50 -11.57 1.57
CA LEU A 229 0.39 -11.16 2.66
C LEU A 229 -0.17 -11.56 4.04
N GLU A 230 -1.48 -11.40 4.23
CA GLU A 230 -2.18 -11.78 5.47
C GLU A 230 -2.11 -13.30 5.71
N GLU A 231 -2.27 -14.12 4.67
CA GLU A 231 -2.12 -15.57 4.75
C GLU A 231 -0.69 -15.99 5.16
N GLU A 232 0.35 -15.39 4.57
CA GLU A 232 1.75 -15.68 4.93
C GLU A 232 2.11 -15.18 6.34
N LEU A 233 1.54 -14.05 6.77
CA LEU A 233 1.67 -13.56 8.15
C LEU A 233 1.04 -14.54 9.14
N GLN A 234 -0.17 -15.03 8.87
CA GLN A 234 -0.86 -15.99 9.73
C GLN A 234 -0.08 -17.31 9.83
N LYS A 235 0.42 -17.82 8.70
CA LYS A 235 1.27 -19.01 8.64
C LYS A 235 2.56 -18.84 9.43
N THR A 236 3.20 -17.67 9.34
CA THR A 236 4.40 -17.34 10.12
C THR A 236 4.09 -17.25 11.62
N ALA A 237 2.97 -16.64 11.99
CA ALA A 237 2.50 -16.56 13.38
C ALA A 237 2.24 -17.96 13.97
N GLN A 238 1.60 -18.86 13.21
CA GLN A 238 1.39 -20.25 13.62
C GLN A 238 2.72 -20.97 13.84
N LYS A 239 3.67 -20.83 12.91
CA LYS A 239 5.02 -21.41 13.05
C LYS A 239 5.72 -20.88 14.30
N ALA A 240 5.64 -19.58 14.56
CA ALA A 240 6.21 -18.97 15.76
C ALA A 240 5.57 -19.51 17.04
N SER A 241 4.24 -19.69 17.07
CA SER A 241 3.53 -20.30 18.21
C SER A 241 4.03 -21.72 18.49
N LEU A 242 4.14 -22.56 17.45
CA LEU A 242 4.65 -23.92 17.59
C LEU A 242 6.08 -23.94 18.13
N THR A 243 6.95 -23.05 17.65
CA THR A 243 8.32 -22.92 18.17
C THR A 243 8.34 -22.46 19.63
N VAL A 244 7.47 -21.54 20.03
CA VAL A 244 7.37 -21.08 21.43
C VAL A 244 6.87 -22.21 22.33
N GLU A 245 5.88 -22.99 21.90
CA GLU A 245 5.36 -24.14 22.63
C GLU A 245 6.43 -25.24 22.79
N GLU A 246 7.18 -25.54 21.72
CA GLU A 246 8.31 -26.47 21.80
C GLU A 246 9.38 -25.96 22.77
N ASN A 247 9.72 -24.68 22.71
CA ASN A 247 10.71 -24.08 23.59
C ASN A 247 10.26 -24.09 25.06
N ALA A 248 8.97 -23.88 25.33
CA ALA A 248 8.39 -24.05 26.66
C ALA A 248 8.50 -25.50 27.14
N ARG A 249 8.13 -26.49 26.31
CA ARG A 249 8.30 -27.92 26.63
C ARG A 249 9.75 -28.30 26.92
N LEU A 250 10.70 -27.75 26.16
CA LEU A 250 12.13 -27.96 26.40
C LEU A 250 12.59 -27.33 27.72
N ARG A 251 12.11 -26.12 28.05
CA ARG A 251 12.36 -25.50 29.37
C ARG A 251 11.82 -26.35 30.51
N ASP A 252 10.58 -26.85 30.40
CA ASP A 252 9.98 -27.72 31.43
C ASP A 252 10.79 -29.01 31.62
N ARG A 253 11.27 -29.62 30.52
CA ARG A 253 12.15 -30.79 30.59
C ARG A 253 13.50 -30.48 31.25
N LEU A 254 14.09 -29.33 30.96
CA LEU A 254 15.33 -28.88 31.60
C LEU A 254 15.11 -28.62 33.11
N GLN A 255 14.00 -27.98 33.47
CA GLN A 255 13.61 -27.73 34.86
C GLN A 255 13.39 -29.05 35.62
N ALA A 256 12.65 -30.00 35.03
CA ALA A 256 12.45 -31.32 35.63
C ALA A 256 13.74 -32.13 35.78
N ALA A 257 14.70 -31.97 34.86
CA ALA A 257 16.03 -32.58 34.98
C ALA A 257 16.90 -31.88 36.04
N ALA A 258 16.68 -30.60 36.31
CA ALA A 258 17.37 -29.85 37.36
C ALA A 258 16.78 -30.12 38.76
N ASP A 259 15.46 -30.30 38.86
CA ASP A 259 14.74 -30.49 40.12
C ASP A 259 14.58 -31.97 40.53
N GLY A 260 14.85 -32.91 39.63
CA GLY A 260 14.89 -34.34 39.94
C GLY A 260 16.13 -34.72 40.78
N PRO A 261 16.08 -35.79 41.60
CA PRO A 261 17.30 -36.35 42.19
C PRO A 261 18.29 -36.61 41.07
N LEU A 262 19.52 -36.09 41.19
CA LEU A 262 20.62 -36.51 40.32
C LEU A 262 20.51 -38.03 40.24
N PRO A 263 20.33 -38.64 39.04
CA PRO A 263 20.57 -40.07 38.94
C PRO A 263 21.95 -40.26 39.58
N PRO A 264 22.14 -41.23 40.50
CA PRO A 264 23.52 -41.57 40.84
C PRO A 264 24.24 -41.71 39.50
N PRO A 265 25.46 -41.21 39.34
CA PRO A 265 26.21 -41.44 38.13
C PRO A 265 26.47 -42.96 38.04
N SER A 266 25.47 -43.77 37.68
CA SER A 266 25.64 -44.99 36.91
C SER A 266 26.00 -44.55 35.48
N SER A 267 27.03 -43.71 35.46
CA SER A 267 27.77 -43.24 34.33
C SER A 267 28.81 -44.31 34.14
N ALA A 268 29.10 -44.63 32.88
CA ALA A 268 30.29 -45.39 32.55
C ALA A 268 31.55 -44.86 33.27
N GLU A 269 31.56 -43.60 33.70
CA GLU A 269 32.56 -43.00 34.59
C GLU A 269 32.75 -43.74 35.93
N GLN A 270 31.68 -44.19 36.60
CA GLN A 270 31.81 -44.95 37.85
C GLN A 270 32.38 -46.36 37.58
N ASP A 271 31.98 -46.99 36.46
CA ASP A 271 32.55 -48.27 36.03
C ASP A 271 34.04 -48.12 35.65
N TYR A 272 34.41 -47.02 34.99
CA TYR A 272 35.81 -46.70 34.70
C TYR A 272 36.61 -46.44 35.98
N GLU A 273 36.05 -45.74 36.95
CA GLU A 273 36.71 -45.47 38.23
C GLU A 273 36.95 -46.77 39.03
N GLU A 274 36.01 -47.71 39.01
CA GLU A 274 36.19 -49.03 39.63
C GLU A 274 37.29 -49.84 38.92
N VAL A 275 37.29 -49.86 37.58
CA VAL A 275 38.34 -50.51 36.79
C VAL A 275 39.71 -49.88 37.04
N ILE A 276 39.79 -48.55 37.10
CA ILE A 276 41.02 -47.83 37.44
C ILE A 276 41.50 -48.25 38.83
N GLY A 277 40.64 -48.26 39.83
CA GLY A 277 40.99 -48.69 41.19
C GLY A 277 41.52 -50.13 41.26
N LEU A 278 40.91 -51.05 40.50
CA LEU A 278 41.36 -52.44 40.38
C LEU A 278 42.73 -52.54 39.71
N LEU A 279 42.93 -51.83 38.59
CA LEU A 279 44.20 -51.78 37.88
C LEU A 279 45.31 -51.16 38.73
N GLU A 280 45.01 -50.10 39.49
CA GLU A 280 45.97 -49.50 40.41
C GLU A 280 46.37 -50.45 41.54
N ALA A 281 45.42 -51.22 42.09
CA ALA A 281 45.71 -52.24 43.09
C ALA A 281 46.58 -53.35 42.52
N GLU A 282 46.28 -53.83 41.31
CA GLU A 282 47.07 -54.85 40.64
C GLU A 282 48.48 -54.35 40.28
N ILE A 283 48.62 -53.09 39.83
CA ILE A 283 49.93 -52.47 39.62
C ILE A 283 50.71 -52.41 40.93
N ARG A 284 50.07 -52.05 42.06
CA ARG A 284 50.73 -52.05 43.38
C ARG A 284 51.20 -53.44 43.76
N ASP A 285 50.37 -54.47 43.60
CA ASP A 285 50.71 -55.86 43.92
C ASP A 285 51.79 -56.41 43.00
N LEU A 286 51.71 -56.17 41.69
CA LEU A 286 52.74 -56.54 40.73
C LEU A 286 54.05 -55.83 41.03
N LYS A 287 54.01 -54.55 41.42
CA LYS A 287 55.21 -53.80 41.81
C LYS A 287 55.84 -54.39 43.07
N ASN A 288 55.04 -54.75 44.07
CA ASN A 288 55.51 -55.40 45.30
C ASN A 288 56.13 -56.76 44.99
N GLN A 289 55.50 -57.55 44.12
CA GLN A 289 56.05 -58.82 43.64
C GLN A 289 57.36 -58.63 42.87
N LEU A 290 57.49 -57.59 42.04
CA LEU A 290 58.72 -57.26 41.32
C LEU A 290 59.82 -56.77 42.26
N THR A 291 59.51 -56.01 43.30
CA THR A 291 60.50 -55.62 44.31
C THR A 291 60.94 -56.80 45.18
N ASP A 292 60.04 -57.75 45.46
CA ASP A 292 60.38 -59.01 46.13
C ASP A 292 61.17 -59.99 45.24
N LYS A 293 60.99 -59.90 43.91
CA LYS A 293 61.61 -60.81 42.93
C LYS A 293 62.85 -60.25 42.25
N ARG A 294 63.21 -58.97 42.43
CA ARG A 294 64.34 -58.32 41.72
C ARG A 294 65.69 -58.62 42.38
N PRO A 295 66.59 -59.38 41.75
CA PRO A 295 68.01 -59.38 42.09
C PRO A 295 68.66 -58.09 41.56
N PRO A 296 69.84 -57.69 42.08
CA PRO A 296 70.48 -56.42 41.73
C PRO A 296 70.85 -56.34 40.22
N PRO A 297 70.89 -55.12 39.65
CA PRO A 297 70.81 -54.92 38.21
C PRO A 297 72.14 -55.18 37.50
N ARG A 298 72.08 -55.90 36.37
CA ARG A 298 73.09 -55.83 35.30
C ARG A 298 72.58 -54.94 34.15
N PRO A 299 73.45 -54.21 33.44
CA PRO A 299 73.05 -53.20 32.44
C PRO A 299 73.05 -53.75 31.01
N LEU A 300 72.42 -52.98 30.10
CA LEU A 300 72.44 -53.01 28.60
C LEU A 300 71.26 -53.79 27.96
N ASP A 301 70.52 -53.32 26.93
CA ASP A 301 70.81 -52.49 25.73
C ASP A 301 69.56 -51.74 25.17
N PRO A 302 69.70 -50.65 24.38
CA PRO A 302 68.61 -50.01 23.63
C PRO A 302 68.70 -50.26 22.10
N ALA A 303 67.67 -50.85 21.49
CA ALA A 303 67.54 -50.89 20.03
C ALA A 303 66.07 -50.75 19.59
N ALA A 304 65.82 -49.73 18.74
CA ALA A 304 64.59 -49.31 18.03
C ALA A 304 63.52 -48.59 18.85
N PRO A 305 62.98 -47.41 18.40
CA PRO A 305 62.41 -47.17 17.06
C PRO A 305 62.78 -45.82 16.40
N GLN A 306 63.42 -45.81 15.22
CA GLN A 306 63.74 -44.57 14.49
C GLN A 306 63.00 -44.42 13.14
N GLU A 307 62.38 -45.48 12.62
CA GLU A 307 61.80 -45.52 11.27
C GLU A 307 60.46 -44.74 11.16
N ASP A 308 59.63 -44.80 12.21
CA ASP A 308 58.30 -44.16 12.23
C ASP A 308 58.36 -42.63 12.29
N VAL A 309 59.38 -42.08 12.97
CA VAL A 309 59.56 -40.62 13.11
C VAL A 309 59.89 -39.97 11.75
N GLY A 310 60.63 -40.67 10.89
CA GLY A 310 60.99 -40.18 9.55
C GLY A 310 59.80 -40.09 8.61
N ASP A 311 58.89 -41.07 8.66
CA ASP A 311 57.71 -41.12 7.80
C ASP A 311 56.62 -40.13 8.24
N VAL A 312 56.43 -39.95 9.54
CA VAL A 312 55.55 -38.89 10.07
C VAL A 312 56.05 -37.50 9.64
N ASN A 313 57.36 -37.25 9.69
CA ASN A 313 57.94 -35.97 9.25
C ASN A 313 57.76 -35.74 7.73
N ARG A 314 57.86 -36.80 6.92
CA ARG A 314 57.54 -36.72 5.47
C ARG A 314 56.07 -36.37 5.24
N ARG A 315 55.14 -37.03 5.93
CA ARG A 315 53.70 -36.77 5.83
C ARG A 315 53.34 -35.36 6.29
N LEU A 316 53.94 -34.89 7.38
CA LEU A 316 53.75 -33.54 7.90
C LEU A 316 54.16 -32.48 6.86
N ARG A 317 55.33 -32.64 6.22
CA ARG A 317 55.79 -31.73 5.16
C ARG A 317 54.87 -31.71 3.93
N ALA A 318 54.31 -32.86 3.56
CA ALA A 318 53.37 -32.95 2.45
C ALA A 318 52.06 -32.20 2.75
N VAL A 319 51.52 -32.39 3.96
CA VAL A 319 50.32 -31.68 4.43
C VAL A 319 50.58 -30.18 4.54
N ASP A 320 51.72 -29.75 5.07
CA ASP A 320 52.09 -28.34 5.16
C ASP A 320 52.17 -27.67 3.78
N TRP A 321 52.74 -28.36 2.79
CA TRP A 321 52.78 -27.86 1.42
C TRP A 321 51.38 -27.73 0.80
N GLN A 322 50.53 -28.73 1.00
CA GLN A 322 49.13 -28.70 0.53
C GLN A 322 48.33 -27.60 1.22
N LEU A 323 48.53 -27.41 2.53
CA LEU A 323 47.87 -26.35 3.30
C LEU A 323 48.28 -24.97 2.78
N ARG A 324 49.57 -24.73 2.53
CA ARG A 324 50.05 -23.45 1.96
C ARG A 324 49.50 -23.21 0.56
N ARG A 325 49.40 -24.24 -0.28
CA ARG A 325 48.79 -24.13 -1.61
C ARG A 325 47.30 -23.82 -1.52
N SER A 326 46.57 -24.49 -0.61
CA SER A 326 45.15 -24.25 -0.33
C SER A 326 44.89 -22.86 0.25
N GLU A 327 45.74 -22.38 1.16
CA GLU A 327 45.62 -21.02 1.68
C GLU A 327 45.84 -19.96 0.59
N SER A 328 46.77 -20.21 -0.33
CA SER A 328 47.06 -19.30 -1.44
C SER A 328 45.87 -19.21 -2.41
N THR A 329 45.25 -20.36 -2.74
CA THR A 329 44.03 -20.37 -3.57
C THR A 329 42.85 -19.72 -2.84
N ARG A 330 42.69 -19.97 -1.54
CA ARG A 330 41.66 -19.32 -0.71
C ARG A 330 41.80 -17.79 -0.72
N ARG A 331 43.01 -17.25 -0.52
CA ARG A 331 43.25 -15.79 -0.56
C ARG A 331 42.97 -15.19 -1.93
N GLN A 332 43.31 -15.90 -3.00
CA GLN A 332 43.01 -15.47 -4.37
C GLN A 332 41.49 -15.43 -4.63
N LEU A 333 40.75 -16.45 -4.16
CA LEU A 333 39.30 -16.50 -4.25
C LEU A 333 38.63 -15.42 -3.40
N GLU A 334 39.12 -15.17 -2.20
CA GLU A 334 38.64 -14.09 -1.34
C GLU A 334 38.84 -12.73 -2.01
N THR A 335 39.98 -12.52 -2.64
CA THR A 335 40.25 -11.29 -3.40
C THR A 335 39.36 -11.15 -4.63
N SER A 336 39.08 -12.23 -5.37
CA SER A 336 38.16 -12.18 -6.53
C SER A 336 36.71 -11.98 -6.09
N HIS A 337 36.28 -12.63 -5.01
CA HIS A 337 34.95 -12.45 -4.42
C HIS A 337 34.71 -10.99 -4.00
N ASN A 338 35.67 -10.36 -3.31
CA ASN A 338 35.56 -8.96 -2.94
C ASN A 338 35.46 -8.03 -4.15
N LYS A 339 36.16 -8.34 -5.26
CA LYS A 339 36.05 -7.58 -6.52
C LYS A 339 34.71 -7.79 -7.22
N LEU A 340 34.19 -9.02 -7.22
CA LEU A 340 32.87 -9.32 -7.77
C LEU A 340 31.77 -8.60 -6.99
N LEU A 341 31.88 -8.58 -5.65
CA LEU A 341 30.97 -7.84 -4.79
C LEU A 341 31.03 -6.33 -5.06
N GLY A 342 32.25 -5.78 -5.20
CA GLY A 342 32.46 -4.38 -5.58
C GLY A 342 31.82 -4.03 -6.94
N PHE A 343 31.99 -4.92 -7.94
CA PHE A 343 31.35 -4.77 -9.24
C PHE A 343 29.82 -4.80 -9.14
N ALA A 344 29.23 -5.76 -8.41
CA ALA A 344 27.78 -5.83 -8.23
C ALA A 344 27.22 -4.57 -7.54
N GLN A 345 27.93 -4.04 -6.54
CA GLN A 345 27.59 -2.76 -5.90
C GLN A 345 27.68 -1.59 -6.89
N ASN A 346 28.67 -1.60 -7.78
CA ASN A 346 28.84 -0.58 -8.82
C ASN A 346 27.72 -0.66 -9.88
N VAL A 347 27.35 -1.86 -10.35
CA VAL A 347 26.17 -2.08 -11.21
C VAL A 347 24.92 -1.51 -10.55
N HIS A 348 24.67 -1.87 -9.29
CA HIS A 348 23.50 -1.38 -8.56
C HIS A 348 23.52 0.15 -8.46
N ARG A 349 24.67 0.76 -8.19
CA ARG A 349 24.82 2.22 -8.13
C ARG A 349 24.50 2.89 -9.47
N VAL A 350 24.99 2.35 -10.58
CA VAL A 350 24.72 2.90 -11.93
C VAL A 350 23.25 2.76 -12.30
N LEU A 351 22.63 1.60 -11.99
CA LEU A 351 21.22 1.35 -12.29
C LEU A 351 20.24 2.07 -11.36
N SER A 352 20.67 2.38 -10.12
CA SER A 352 19.86 3.08 -9.11
C SER A 352 20.11 4.58 -9.08
N ALA A 353 21.09 5.08 -9.83
CA ALA A 353 21.27 6.52 -9.99
C ALA A 353 20.10 7.08 -10.82
N PRO A 354 19.49 8.21 -10.41
CA PRO A 354 18.42 8.82 -11.17
C PRO A 354 18.95 9.18 -12.57
N SER A 355 18.29 8.63 -13.59
CA SER A 355 18.57 8.93 -14.99
C SER A 355 18.58 10.45 -15.21
N PRO A 356 19.66 11.06 -15.75
CA PRO A 356 19.69 12.48 -16.09
C PRO A 356 18.81 12.86 -17.29
N GLY A 357 17.98 11.95 -17.79
CA GLY A 357 17.11 12.17 -18.94
C GLY A 357 15.65 12.14 -18.54
N GLY A 358 15.08 13.31 -18.21
CA GLY A 358 13.64 13.46 -17.98
C GLY A 358 13.27 14.72 -17.21
N GLY A 359 13.47 15.90 -17.80
CA GLY A 359 13.00 17.17 -17.25
C GLY A 359 13.28 18.32 -18.21
N GLU A 360 12.22 19.03 -18.57
CA GLU A 360 12.15 20.05 -19.63
C GLU A 360 12.94 21.34 -19.35
N HIS A 361 13.09 22.15 -20.42
CA HIS A 361 13.83 23.40 -20.55
C HIS A 361 13.82 24.38 -19.35
N GLY A 362 15.00 24.93 -19.04
CA GLY A 362 15.20 26.17 -18.28
C GLY A 362 16.70 26.52 -18.14
N ALA A 363 17.10 27.73 -18.54
CA ALA A 363 18.46 28.09 -18.95
C ALA A 363 19.45 28.56 -17.85
N SER A 364 20.75 28.61 -18.25
CA SER A 364 21.95 29.32 -17.69
C SER A 364 22.73 28.56 -16.61
N GLU A 365 24.07 28.38 -16.60
CA GLU A 365 25.26 28.92 -17.31
C GLU A 365 26.46 27.91 -17.08
N PRO A 366 27.62 28.03 -17.76
CA PRO A 366 28.64 26.97 -17.88
C PRO A 366 29.84 27.11 -16.92
N SER A 367 30.39 25.99 -16.41
CA SER A 367 31.79 25.86 -15.91
C SER A 367 32.12 24.43 -15.41
N PRO A 368 33.41 24.05 -15.30
CA PRO A 368 34.22 23.46 -16.35
C PRO A 368 34.38 21.93 -16.21
N VAL A 369 34.73 21.34 -17.35
CA VAL A 369 35.15 19.96 -17.56
C VAL A 369 36.10 19.46 -16.47
N THR A 370 35.58 18.61 -15.58
CA THR A 370 36.37 17.54 -14.98
C THR A 370 35.80 16.27 -15.57
N THR A 371 36.54 15.64 -16.49
CA THR A 371 36.16 14.38 -17.12
C THR A 371 36.10 13.27 -16.06
N SER A 372 34.99 13.22 -15.33
CA SER A 372 34.57 12.01 -14.63
C SER A 372 34.24 10.99 -15.73
N PRO A 373 34.90 9.82 -15.78
CA PRO A 373 34.53 8.80 -16.75
C PRO A 373 33.05 8.46 -16.57
N ASP A 374 32.34 8.34 -17.69
CA ASP A 374 30.95 7.87 -17.72
C ASP A 374 30.83 6.62 -16.81
N PRO A 375 29.95 6.63 -15.81
CA PRO A 375 29.75 5.49 -14.91
C PRO A 375 29.54 4.17 -15.67
N ALA A 376 28.92 4.22 -16.86
CA ALA A 376 28.74 3.07 -17.73
C ALA A 376 30.06 2.56 -18.34
N LEU A 377 30.97 3.46 -18.76
CA LEU A 377 32.28 3.10 -19.27
C LEU A 377 33.19 2.52 -18.17
N GLN A 378 33.11 3.08 -16.95
CA GLN A 378 33.85 2.54 -15.81
C GLN A 378 33.37 1.14 -15.44
N LEU A 379 32.06 0.91 -15.50
CA LEU A 379 31.47 -0.40 -15.28
C LEU A 379 31.88 -1.42 -16.36
N ALA A 380 31.90 -1.02 -17.63
CA ALA A 380 32.33 -1.88 -18.73
C ALA A 380 33.82 -2.28 -18.61
N MET A 381 34.69 -1.35 -18.20
CA MET A 381 36.11 -1.64 -17.95
C MET A 381 36.30 -2.60 -16.76
N GLU A 382 35.51 -2.45 -15.70
CA GLU A 382 35.54 -3.33 -14.54
C GLU A 382 35.04 -4.74 -14.87
N ALA A 383 33.96 -4.84 -15.64
CA ALA A 383 33.43 -6.11 -16.16
C ALA A 383 34.48 -6.85 -17.01
N LYS A 384 35.19 -6.12 -17.90
CA LYS A 384 36.25 -6.70 -18.73
C LYS A 384 37.41 -7.24 -17.88
N ARG A 385 37.84 -6.51 -16.85
CA ARG A 385 38.90 -6.96 -15.92
C ARG A 385 38.50 -8.18 -15.09
N LEU A 386 37.23 -8.32 -14.73
CA LEU A 386 36.72 -9.51 -14.06
C LEU A 386 36.72 -10.72 -14.99
N LEU A 387 36.27 -10.55 -16.23
CA LEU A 387 36.22 -11.62 -17.23
C LEU A 387 37.62 -12.13 -17.61
N GLU A 388 38.58 -11.23 -17.81
CA GLU A 388 39.98 -11.60 -18.08
C GLU A 388 40.58 -12.46 -16.96
N ARG A 389 40.22 -12.21 -15.69
CA ARG A 389 40.69 -13.02 -14.55
C ARG A 389 40.05 -14.41 -14.49
N VAL A 390 38.79 -14.54 -14.93
CA VAL A 390 38.11 -15.84 -15.04
C VAL A 390 38.74 -16.69 -16.14
N CYS A 391 39.12 -16.08 -17.27
CA CYS A 391 39.82 -16.78 -18.35
C CYS A 391 41.21 -17.29 -17.92
N VAL A 392 41.97 -16.53 -17.13
CA VAL A 392 43.31 -16.93 -16.65
C VAL A 392 43.24 -18.11 -15.66
N LEU A 393 42.18 -18.20 -14.84
CA LEU A 393 41.99 -19.32 -13.91
C LEU A 393 41.63 -20.63 -14.65
N ASN A 394 40.82 -20.55 -15.72
CA ASN A 394 40.46 -21.74 -16.51
C ASN A 394 41.61 -22.30 -17.37
N THR A 395 42.66 -21.51 -17.62
CA THR A 395 43.86 -21.97 -18.35
C THR A 395 44.97 -22.52 -17.45
N GLY A 396 44.91 -22.29 -16.13
CA GLY A 396 45.95 -22.71 -15.18
C GLY A 396 45.83 -24.15 -14.68
N ASP A 397 44.60 -24.70 -14.65
CA ASP A 397 44.33 -26.02 -14.07
C ASP A 397 44.51 -27.17 -15.07
N THR A 398 44.64 -26.90 -16.38
CA THR A 398 44.86 -27.93 -17.41
C THR A 398 46.33 -28.18 -17.76
N ALA A 399 47.27 -27.36 -17.27
CA ALA A 399 48.69 -27.43 -17.64
C ALA A 399 49.61 -28.10 -16.60
N SER A 400 49.09 -28.46 -15.41
CA SER A 400 49.95 -28.89 -14.28
C SER A 400 49.94 -30.40 -13.99
N CYS A 401 49.28 -31.24 -14.80
CA CYS A 401 49.08 -32.66 -14.49
C CYS A 401 49.62 -33.65 -15.55
N SER A 402 50.55 -33.22 -16.41
CA SER A 402 51.11 -34.06 -17.48
C SER A 402 52.64 -34.11 -17.55
N GLU A 403 53.35 -33.74 -16.49
CA GLU A 403 54.81 -33.90 -16.38
C GLU A 403 55.23 -34.47 -15.02
N ALA A 404 54.80 -35.69 -14.70
CA ALA A 404 55.39 -36.47 -13.60
C ALA A 404 55.24 -38.00 -13.73
N GLU A 405 55.01 -38.52 -14.95
CA GLU A 405 54.84 -39.97 -15.16
C GLU A 405 55.58 -40.46 -16.42
N SER A 406 56.88 -40.14 -16.54
CA SER A 406 57.74 -40.69 -17.62
C SER A 406 59.23 -40.79 -17.24
N ALA A 407 59.54 -41.03 -15.96
CA ALA A 407 60.94 -41.19 -15.55
C ALA A 407 61.13 -42.13 -14.35
N ASP A 408 60.46 -43.29 -14.33
CA ASP A 408 61.03 -44.48 -13.67
C ASP A 408 60.30 -45.77 -14.09
N ALA A 409 60.66 -46.33 -15.24
CA ALA A 409 60.32 -47.72 -15.57
C ALA A 409 61.43 -48.35 -16.44
N MET A 410 62.29 -49.09 -15.75
CA MET A 410 62.79 -50.38 -16.20
C MET A 410 63.93 -50.40 -17.23
N ASN A 411 65.14 -50.10 -16.74
CA ASN A 411 66.31 -50.89 -17.10
C ASN A 411 66.40 -52.07 -16.12
N ARG A 412 66.04 -53.28 -16.55
CA ARG A 412 66.57 -54.56 -16.04
C ARG A 412 66.14 -55.73 -16.93
N SER A 413 67.08 -56.20 -17.74
CA SER A 413 67.06 -57.53 -18.37
C SER A 413 67.09 -58.66 -17.33
N PRO A 414 66.57 -59.85 -17.66
CA PRO A 414 66.55 -61.01 -16.77
C PRO A 414 67.87 -61.80 -16.79
N PRO A 415 68.13 -62.68 -15.81
CA PRO A 415 69.30 -63.55 -15.81
C PRO A 415 69.05 -64.84 -16.63
N PRO A 416 70.13 -65.56 -17.02
CA PRO A 416 70.02 -66.75 -17.86
C PRO A 416 69.87 -68.02 -17.01
N VAL A 417 69.01 -68.95 -17.45
CA VAL A 417 69.23 -70.41 -17.48
C VAL A 417 68.43 -70.97 -18.66
#